data_AF-A0A811PBD3-F1
#
_entry.id   AF-A0A811PBD3-F1
#
_cell.length_a   1.000
_cell.length_b   1.000
_cell.length_c   1.000
_cell.angle_alpha   90.00
_cell.angle_beta   90.00
_cell.angle_gamma   90.00
#
_symmetry.space_group_name_H-M   'P 1'
#
loop_
_entity.id
_entity.type
_entity.pdbx_description
1 polymer ?
#
loop_
_entity_poly.entity_id
_entity_poly.type
_entity_poly.pdbx_seq_one_letter_code
_entity_poly.pdbx_strand_id
1 'polypeptide(L)'
;MGLHYEQYDVRGRESSLSRKYSPEHVVVANPERAKRRQGSTDEWDWDWDFIGRMYLNGQNVSLDLARFGETLARMHSRLLRQREREEGPE
;
A
#
# COMPACT_ATOMS: atom_id res chain seq x y z
N MET A 1 6.08 14.38 -17.22
CA MET A 1 5.58 13.01 -16.93
C MET A 1 4.23 13.16 -16.24
N GLY A 2 3.11 13.00 -16.96
CA GLY A 2 1.74 13.25 -16.47
C GLY A 2 1.11 12.07 -15.72
N LEU A 3 1.89 11.34 -14.92
CA LEU A 3 1.41 10.19 -14.15
C LEU A 3 1.08 10.65 -12.73
N HIS A 4 -0.15 10.38 -12.29
CA HIS A 4 -0.61 10.62 -10.92
C HIS A 4 -0.77 9.28 -10.20
N TYR A 5 0.01 9.09 -9.14
CA TYR A 5 -0.09 7.92 -8.28
C TYR A 5 -1.03 8.21 -7.12
N GLU A 6 -1.85 7.22 -6.78
CA GLU A 6 -2.72 7.25 -5.60
C GLU A 6 -2.37 6.05 -4.74
N GLN A 7 -2.20 6.30 -3.44
CA GLN A 7 -1.86 5.25 -2.48
C GLN A 7 -3.11 4.45 -2.11
N TYR A 8 -2.96 3.13 -2.05
CA TYR A 8 -3.95 2.22 -1.47
C TYR A 8 -3.28 1.35 -0.41
N ASP A 9 -3.60 1.63 0.86
CA ASP A 9 -3.03 0.88 1.97
C ASP A 9 -3.77 -0.45 2.17
N VAL A 10 -3.01 -1.52 1.90
CA VAL A 10 -3.43 -2.91 2.05
C VAL A 10 -3.51 -3.26 3.53
N ARG A 11 -4.64 -3.83 3.97
CA ARG A 11 -4.81 -4.33 5.34
C ARG A 11 -4.22 -5.72 5.49
N GLY A 12 -3.89 -6.11 6.74
CA GLY A 12 -3.37 -7.46 7.03
C GLY A 12 -4.24 -8.59 6.45
N ARG A 13 -5.57 -8.46 6.47
CA ARG A 13 -6.52 -9.42 5.90
C ARG A 13 -6.52 -9.54 4.37
N GLU A 14 -6.07 -8.50 3.68
CA GLU A 14 -5.89 -8.47 2.22
C GLU A 14 -4.56 -9.10 1.80
N SER A 15 -3.64 -9.28 2.75
CA SER A 15 -2.36 -9.93 2.54
C SER A 15 -2.43 -11.43 2.79
N SER A 16 -1.83 -12.22 1.90
CA SER A 16 -1.64 -13.66 2.13
C SER A 16 -0.81 -13.97 3.38
N LEU A 17 -0.04 -13.01 3.92
CA LEU A 17 0.72 -13.18 5.15
C LEU A 17 -0.20 -13.45 6.35
N SER A 18 -1.43 -12.96 6.37
CA SER A 18 -2.42 -13.26 7.41
C SER A 18 -2.83 -14.74 7.48
N ARG A 19 -2.59 -15.50 6.41
CA ARG A 19 -2.84 -16.96 6.39
C ARG A 19 -1.65 -17.76 6.93
N LYS A 20 -0.45 -17.18 6.89
CA LYS A 20 0.81 -17.83 7.29
C LYS A 20 1.22 -17.46 8.71
N TYR A 21 0.86 -16.27 9.17
CA TYR A 21 1.23 -15.73 10.47
C TYR A 21 -0.01 -15.39 11.28
N SER A 22 0.05 -15.61 12.60
CA SER A 22 -1.01 -15.19 13.52
C SER A 22 -1.26 -13.68 13.39
N PRO A 23 -2.50 -13.19 13.59
CA PRO A 23 -2.79 -11.77 13.59
C PRO A 23 -1.92 -10.94 14.54
N GLU A 24 -1.45 -11.51 15.67
CA GLU A 24 -0.55 -10.81 16.60
C GLU A 24 0.93 -10.81 16.16
N HIS A 25 1.29 -11.60 15.14
CA HIS A 25 2.67 -11.69 14.69
C HIS A 25 3.13 -10.35 14.11
N VAL A 26 4.35 -9.91 14.46
CA VAL A 26 4.85 -8.56 14.12
C VAL A 26 4.78 -8.23 12.63
N VAL A 27 4.93 -9.23 11.76
CA VAL A 27 4.80 -9.09 10.29
C VAL A 27 3.40 -8.64 9.85
N VAL A 28 2.36 -8.96 10.62
CA VAL A 28 0.96 -8.61 10.33
C VAL A 28 0.50 -7.46 11.22
N ALA A 29 0.78 -7.53 12.52
CA ALA A 29 0.34 -6.55 13.52
C ALA A 29 1.08 -5.21 13.42
N ASN A 30 2.38 -5.23 13.11
CA ASN A 30 3.20 -4.03 13.03
C ASN A 30 4.30 -4.17 11.96
N PRO A 31 3.93 -4.04 10.66
CA PRO A 31 4.86 -4.20 9.55
C PRO A 31 6.04 -3.24 9.63
N GLU A 32 5.84 -1.98 10.03
CA GLU A 32 6.93 -0.99 10.17
C GLU A 32 7.99 -1.43 11.16
N ARG A 33 7.58 -2.02 12.29
CA ARG A 33 8.54 -2.64 13.21
C ARG A 33 9.23 -3.86 12.61
N ALA A 34 8.52 -4.69 11.85
CA ALA A 34 9.09 -5.89 11.23
C ALA A 34 10.11 -5.57 10.12
N LYS A 35 9.96 -4.44 9.44
CA LYS A 35 10.84 -3.98 8.36
C LYS A 35 12.18 -3.43 8.86
N ARG A 36 12.27 -3.01 10.13
CA ARG A 36 13.50 -2.47 10.71
C ARG A 36 14.54 -3.56 10.95
N ARG A 37 15.81 -3.22 10.72
CA ARG A 37 16.92 -4.12 11.02
C ARG A 37 16.99 -4.42 12.51
N GLN A 38 17.07 -5.70 12.87
CA GLN A 38 17.15 -6.14 14.26
C GLN A 38 18.39 -5.54 14.94
N GLY A 39 18.20 -4.93 16.11
CA GLY A 39 19.27 -4.27 16.87
C GLY A 39 19.59 -2.85 16.42
N SER A 40 18.88 -2.31 15.42
CA SER A 40 19.05 -0.91 15.01
C SER A 40 18.22 0.03 15.90
N THR A 41 18.84 1.14 16.30
CA THR A 41 18.19 2.24 17.03
C THR A 41 17.66 3.32 16.07
N ASP A 42 18.07 3.27 14.80
CA ASP A 42 17.59 4.17 13.76
C ASP A 42 16.24 3.67 13.22
N GLU A 43 15.25 4.56 13.20
CA GLU A 43 13.90 4.26 12.73
C GLU A 43 13.85 4.01 11.20
N TRP A 44 14.81 4.58 10.46
CA TRP A 44 14.90 4.49 9.01
C TRP A 44 15.84 3.38 8.52
N ASP A 45 16.53 2.67 9.42
CA ASP A 45 17.39 1.56 9.05
C ASP A 45 16.57 0.29 8.77
N TRP A 46 16.20 0.15 7.50
CA TRP A 46 15.36 -0.93 7.02
C TRP A 46 16.17 -2.14 6.55
N ASP A 47 15.69 -3.32 6.93
CA ASP A 47 16.19 -4.59 6.43
C ASP A 47 15.59 -4.87 5.04
N TRP A 48 16.19 -4.27 4.02
CA TRP A 48 15.75 -4.39 2.63
C TRP A 48 15.72 -5.84 2.12
N ASP A 49 16.62 -6.67 2.61
CA ASP A 49 16.68 -8.10 2.29
C ASP A 49 15.47 -8.85 2.85
N PHE A 50 15.10 -8.57 4.10
CA PHE A 50 13.88 -9.08 4.70
C PHE A 50 12.64 -8.55 3.98
N ILE A 51 12.59 -7.25 3.67
CA ILE A 51 11.47 -6.61 2.97
C ILE A 51 11.24 -7.27 1.61
N GLY A 52 12.31 -7.42 0.82
CA GLY A 52 12.26 -8.02 -0.50
C GLY A 52 11.73 -9.45 -0.45
N ARG A 53 12.25 -10.28 0.48
CA ARG A 53 11.80 -11.67 0.60
C ARG A 53 10.36 -11.79 1.09
N MET A 54 9.95 -10.98 2.07
CA MET A 54 8.68 -11.17 2.78
C MET A 54 7.50 -10.41 2.18
N TYR A 55 7.69 -9.12 1.87
CA TYR A 55 6.59 -8.23 1.46
C TYR A 55 6.54 -8.01 -0.06
N LEU A 56 7.67 -8.09 -0.77
CA LEU A 56 7.67 -7.91 -2.22
C LEU A 56 7.54 -9.23 -2.98
N ASN A 57 8.31 -10.25 -2.59
CA ASN A 57 8.32 -11.54 -3.29
C ASN A 57 7.47 -12.63 -2.60
N GLY A 58 7.26 -12.53 -1.29
CA GLY A 58 6.59 -13.55 -0.49
C GLY A 58 5.10 -13.29 -0.20
N GLN A 59 4.58 -12.14 -0.65
CA GLN A 59 3.22 -11.71 -0.37
C GLN A 59 2.42 -11.62 -1.67
N ASN A 60 1.25 -12.28 -1.66
CA ASN A 60 0.19 -11.99 -2.61
C ASN A 60 -0.83 -11.07 -1.93
N VAL A 61 -1.25 -10.02 -2.62
CA VAL A 61 -2.28 -9.07 -2.15
C VAL A 61 -3.58 -9.34 -2.89
N SER A 62 -4.64 -9.58 -2.14
CA SER A 62 -6.01 -9.60 -2.65
C SER A 62 -6.64 -8.22 -2.47
N LEU A 63 -7.16 -7.64 -3.54
CA LEU A 63 -7.75 -6.32 -3.50
C LEU A 63 -9.21 -6.39 -3.00
N ASP A 64 -9.52 -5.67 -1.91
CA ASP A 64 -10.91 -5.45 -1.48
C ASP A 64 -11.59 -4.46 -2.43
N LEU A 65 -12.37 -4.98 -3.38
CA LEU A 65 -13.02 -4.19 -4.43
C LEU A 65 -14.01 -3.14 -3.88
N ALA A 66 -14.63 -3.39 -2.72
CA ALA A 66 -15.55 -2.43 -2.13
C ALA A 66 -14.79 -1.19 -1.64
N ARG A 67 -13.68 -1.38 -0.93
CA ARG A 67 -12.81 -0.27 -0.49
C ARG A 67 -12.07 0.39 -1.64
N PHE A 68 -11.59 -0.41 -2.59
CA PHE A 68 -10.90 0.11 -3.76
C PHE A 68 -11.82 0.97 -4.64
N GLY A 69 -13.12 0.64 -4.70
CA GLY A 69 -14.12 1.41 -5.43
C GLY A 69 -14.16 2.89 -5.01
N GLU A 70 -14.01 3.20 -3.72
CA GLU A 70 -13.96 4.58 -3.22
C GLU A 70 -12.74 5.34 -3.76
N THR A 71 -11.58 4.68 -3.81
CA THR A 71 -10.36 5.24 -4.39
C THR A 71 -10.53 5.49 -5.89
N LEU A 72 -11.10 4.53 -6.61
CA LEU A 72 -11.36 4.67 -8.05
C LEU A 72 -12.32 5.82 -8.33
N ALA A 73 -13.42 5.93 -7.58
CA ALA A 73 -14.39 7.01 -7.72
C ALA A 73 -13.74 8.38 -7.46
N ARG A 74 -12.87 8.48 -6.44
CA ARG A 74 -12.11 9.71 -6.14
C ARG A 74 -11.18 10.10 -7.28
N MET A 75 -10.41 9.15 -7.82
CA MET A 75 -9.52 9.39 -8.96
C MET A 75 -10.29 9.79 -10.21
N HIS A 76 -11.38 9.09 -10.52
CA HIS A 76 -12.25 9.41 -11.65
C HIS A 76 -12.83 10.82 -11.54
N SER A 77 -13.34 11.19 -10.37
CA SER A 77 -13.88 12.53 -10.10
C SER A 77 -12.81 13.62 -10.24
N ARG A 78 -11.56 13.32 -9.87
CA ARG A 78 -10.44 14.25 -10.04
C ARG A 78 -10.11 14.45 -11.52
N LEU A 79 -10.10 13.38 -12.31
CA LEU A 79 -9.84 13.44 -13.75
C LEU A 79 -10.93 14.22 -14.49
N LEU A 80 -12.21 14.02 -14.14
CA LEU A 80 -13.31 14.79 -14.74
C LEU A 80 -13.15 16.29 -14.48
N ARG A 81 -12.90 16.69 -13.23
CA ARG A 81 -12.65 18.10 -12.89
C ARG A 81 -11.43 18.69 -13.59
N GLN A 82 -10.42 17.88 -13.87
CA GLN A 82 -9.24 18.33 -14.59
C GLN A 82 -9.59 18.59 -16.07
N ARG A 83 -10.34 17.68 -16.71
CA ARG A 83 -10.81 17.89 -18.08
C ARG A 83 -11.70 19.12 -18.22
N GLU A 84 -12.65 19.31 -17.30
CA GLU A 84 -13.52 20.50 -17.31
C GLU A 84 -12.75 21.82 -17.19
N ARG A 85 -11.59 21.81 -16.51
CA ARG A 85 -10.70 22.98 -16.40
C ARG A 85 -9.83 23.18 -17.63
N GLU A 86 -9.47 22.10 -18.31
CA GLU A 86 -8.72 22.13 -19.58
C GLU A 86 -9.64 22.52 -20.75
N GLU A 87 -10.95 22.33 -20.63
CA GLU A 87 -11.98 22.59 -21.66
C GLU A 87 -12.80 23.90 -21.42
N GLY A 88 -12.48 24.72 -20.41
CA GLY A 88 -13.21 25.96 -20.08
C GLY A 88 -12.61 27.26 -20.66
N PRO A 89 -13.46 28.26 -20.95
CA PRO A 89 -13.75 28.80 -22.28
C PRO A 89 -12.65 29.70 -22.86
N GLU A 90 -12.54 29.70 -24.19
CA GLU A 90 -11.84 30.73 -24.98
C GLU A 90 -12.43 32.14 -24.77
#